data_AF-A0A2G5C3Q4-F1
#
_entry.id   AF-A0A2G5C3Q4-F1
#
_cell.length_a   1.000
_cell.length_b   1.000
_cell.length_c   1.000
_cell.angle_alpha   90.00
_cell.angle_beta   90.00
_cell.angle_gamma   90.00
#
_symmetry.space_group_name_H-M   'P 1'
#
loop_
_entity.id
_entity.type
_entity.pdbx_description
1 polymer ?
#
loop_
_entity_poly.entity_id
_entity_poly.type
_entity_poly.pdbx_seq_one_letter_code
_entity_poly.pdbx_strand_id
1 'polypeptide(L)'
;MVHAASISGHIGALVDGAANLDPGQWGKTTNEEHSERGVGNWPGVTTNIKPPNSTLKLYGGAAFERVMHEFCFATYSIECSQVSREKVRITSFNRITPIS
;
A
#
# COMPACT_ATOMS: atom_id res chain seq x y z
N MET A 1 25.18 31.86 -4.93
CA MET A 1 24.03 31.03 -5.38
C MET A 1 24.20 29.54 -5.02
N VAL A 2 24.76 29.21 -3.86
CA VAL A 2 25.04 27.80 -3.48
C VAL A 2 23.77 27.07 -3.03
N HIS A 3 22.82 27.81 -2.44
CA HIS A 3 21.59 27.25 -1.90
C HIS A 3 20.62 26.75 -2.98
N ALA A 4 20.45 27.51 -4.07
CA ALA A 4 19.57 27.11 -5.17
C ALA A 4 20.07 25.87 -5.90
N ALA A 5 21.40 25.74 -6.10
CA ALA A 5 22.01 24.58 -6.73
C ALA A 5 21.89 23.31 -5.87
N SER A 6 22.02 23.45 -4.54
CA SER A 6 21.79 22.34 -3.61
C SER A 6 20.33 21.89 -3.62
N ILE A 7 19.38 22.82 -3.58
CA ILE A 7 17.94 22.50 -3.63
C ILE A 7 17.57 21.84 -4.96
N SER A 8 18.06 22.34 -6.10
CA SER A 8 17.79 21.72 -7.40
C SER A 8 18.36 20.31 -7.52
N GLY A 9 19.53 20.05 -6.92
CA GLY A 9 20.12 18.71 -6.87
C GLY A 9 19.27 17.72 -6.06
N HIS A 10 18.77 18.16 -4.90
CA HIS A 10 17.87 17.34 -4.08
C HIS A 10 16.52 17.08 -4.79
N ILE A 11 15.96 18.08 -5.48
CA ILE A 11 14.74 17.92 -6.27
C ILE A 11 14.97 16.94 -7.43
N GLY A 12 16.12 17.03 -8.13
CA GLY A 12 16.48 16.08 -9.18
C GLY A 12 16.53 14.64 -8.66
N ALA A 13 17.25 14.41 -7.56
CA ALA A 13 17.32 13.08 -6.93
C ALA A 13 15.96 12.58 -6.43
N LEU A 14 15.08 13.49 -5.97
CA LEU A 14 13.72 13.15 -5.56
C LEU A 14 12.86 12.74 -6.77
N VAL A 15 12.96 13.46 -7.89
CA VAL A 15 12.27 13.15 -9.15
C VAL A 15 12.76 11.83 -9.75
N ASP A 16 14.07 11.56 -9.65
CA ASP A 16 14.69 10.33 -10.13
C ASP A 16 14.45 9.13 -9.19
N GLY A 17 13.77 9.33 -8.06
CA GLY A 17 13.52 8.30 -7.05
C GLY A 17 14.78 7.83 -6.30
N ALA A 18 15.94 8.42 -6.60
CA ALA A 18 17.25 8.10 -6.06
C ALA A 18 17.62 8.99 -4.86
N ALA A 19 16.62 9.41 -4.09
CA ALA A 19 16.87 10.12 -2.86
C ALA A 19 17.50 9.12 -1.87
N ASN A 20 18.84 9.12 -1.76
CA ASN A 20 19.63 8.43 -0.73
C ASN A 20 19.36 9.06 0.65
N LEU A 21 18.09 9.15 1.02
CA LEU A 21 17.64 9.63 2.31
C LEU A 21 17.83 8.50 3.29
N ASP A 22 18.48 8.81 4.42
CA ASP A 22 18.69 7.85 5.49
C ASP A 22 17.33 7.31 5.99
N PRO A 23 17.09 5.99 5.89
CA PRO A 23 15.89 5.37 6.43
C PRO A 23 15.75 5.59 7.94
N GLY A 24 16.85 5.84 8.67
CA GLY A 24 16.79 6.18 10.10
C GLY A 24 16.02 7.48 10.38
N GLN A 25 16.21 8.48 9.52
CA GLN A 25 15.59 9.81 9.64
C GLN A 25 14.21 9.89 8.97
N TRP A 26 14.05 9.31 7.79
CA TRP A 26 12.85 9.48 6.96
C TRP A 26 11.96 8.23 6.90
N GLY A 27 12.52 7.08 7.24
CA GLY A 27 11.80 5.81 7.23
C GLY A 27 10.94 5.61 8.48
N LYS A 28 9.92 4.76 8.33
CA LYS A 28 8.99 4.39 9.40
C LYS A 28 8.84 2.89 9.50
N THR A 29 8.63 2.41 10.70
CA THR A 29 8.19 1.05 11.00
C THR A 29 6.70 0.90 10.69
N THR A 30 6.22 -0.33 10.53
CA THR A 30 4.79 -0.59 10.29
C THR A 30 3.92 0.02 11.41
N ASN A 31 4.34 -0.12 12.67
CA ASN A 31 3.58 0.41 13.81
C ASN A 31 3.50 1.95 13.81
N GLU A 32 4.59 2.63 13.44
CA GLU A 32 4.59 4.09 13.31
C GLU A 32 3.62 4.52 12.19
N GLU A 33 3.64 3.84 11.04
CA GLU A 33 2.70 4.13 9.95
C GLU A 33 1.24 3.91 10.35
N HIS A 34 0.91 2.81 11.06
CA HIS A 34 -0.46 2.58 11.55
C HIS A 34 -0.89 3.63 12.57
N SER A 35 0.01 4.02 13.48
CA SER A 35 -0.28 5.02 14.51
C SER A 35 -0.59 6.39 13.89
N GLU A 36 0.11 6.76 12.82
CA GLU A 36 -0.14 8.02 12.09
C GLU A 36 -1.40 7.99 11.23
N ARG A 37 -1.67 6.86 10.56
CA ARG A 37 -2.84 6.71 9.69
C ARG A 37 -4.14 6.68 10.49
N GLY A 38 -4.09 6.31 11.78
CA GLY A 38 -5.26 6.15 12.63
C GLY A 38 -6.20 5.02 12.17
N VAL A 39 -5.76 4.20 11.21
CA VAL A 39 -6.48 3.05 10.68
C VAL A 39 -5.81 1.79 11.23
N GLY A 40 -6.60 0.95 11.86
CA GLY A 40 -6.15 -0.34 12.40
C GLY A 40 -5.87 -1.35 11.30
N ASN A 41 -6.30 -2.60 11.51
CA ASN A 41 -6.13 -3.67 10.53
C ASN A 41 -6.91 -3.38 9.22
N TRP A 42 -6.52 -4.08 8.16
CA TRP A 42 -7.23 -4.06 6.89
C TRP A 42 -8.72 -4.37 7.08
N PRO A 43 -9.63 -3.69 6.35
CA PRO A 43 -11.06 -3.94 6.45
C PRO A 43 -11.40 -5.41 6.19
N GLY A 44 -12.23 -6.00 7.06
CA GLY A 44 -12.66 -7.40 6.94
C GLY A 44 -11.61 -8.43 7.38
N VAL A 45 -10.42 -8.00 7.79
CA VAL A 45 -9.39 -8.88 8.35
C VAL A 45 -9.46 -8.85 9.87
N THR A 46 -9.72 -10.01 10.48
CA THR A 46 -9.74 -10.19 11.94
C THR A 46 -8.36 -10.53 12.52
N THR A 47 -7.45 -11.07 11.70
CA THR A 47 -6.09 -11.40 12.09
C THR A 47 -5.18 -10.18 12.08
N ASN A 48 -4.24 -10.11 13.03
CA ASN A 48 -3.21 -9.09 12.99
C ASN A 48 -2.17 -9.46 11.92
N ILE A 49 -2.04 -8.64 10.89
CA ILE A 49 -1.13 -8.90 9.78
C ILE A 49 0.18 -8.19 10.06
N LYS A 50 1.24 -8.98 10.19
CA LYS A 50 2.59 -8.44 10.39
C LYS A 50 3.41 -8.69 9.14
N PRO A 51 3.64 -7.68 8.28
CA PRO A 51 4.43 -7.88 7.09
C PRO A 51 5.92 -8.13 7.45
N PRO A 52 6.68 -8.75 6.53
CA PRO A 52 8.13 -8.84 6.65
C PRO A 52 8.74 -7.44 6.88
N ASN A 53 9.84 -7.37 7.63
CA ASN A 53 10.53 -6.10 7.90
C ASN A 53 9.67 -5.02 8.58
N SER A 54 8.62 -5.43 9.31
CA SER A 54 7.72 -4.53 10.04
C SER A 54 8.42 -3.71 11.13
N THR A 55 9.51 -4.24 11.70
CA THR A 55 10.32 -3.56 12.72
C THR A 55 11.41 -2.66 12.13
N LEU A 56 11.66 -2.73 10.82
CA LEU A 56 12.66 -1.89 10.16
C LEU A 56 12.03 -0.57 9.73
N LYS A 57 12.80 0.51 9.88
CA LYS A 57 12.45 1.81 9.29
C LYS A 57 12.71 1.76 7.80
N LEU A 58 11.63 1.81 7.01
CA LEU A 58 11.70 1.78 5.57
C LEU A 58 11.14 3.09 5.01
N TYR A 59 11.68 3.52 3.87
CA TYR A 59 11.27 4.71 3.15
C TYR A 59 11.14 4.41 1.65
N GLY A 60 10.40 5.24 0.93
CA GLY A 60 10.29 5.17 -0.53
C GLY A 60 9.78 3.81 -1.02
N GLY A 61 10.45 3.27 -2.05
CA GLY A 61 10.06 2.00 -2.68
C GLY A 61 10.00 0.81 -1.72
N ALA A 62 10.93 0.70 -0.78
CA ALA A 62 10.95 -0.40 0.18
C ALA A 62 9.76 -0.36 1.15
N ALA A 63 9.33 0.84 1.56
CA ALA A 63 8.12 1.01 2.37
C ALA A 63 6.88 0.63 1.57
N PHE A 64 6.80 1.05 0.30
CA PHE A 64 5.71 0.68 -0.60
C PHE A 64 5.62 -0.84 -0.80
N GLU A 65 6.73 -1.52 -1.09
CA GLU A 65 6.79 -2.97 -1.25
C GLU A 65 6.28 -3.70 0.01
N ARG A 66 6.67 -3.24 1.20
CA ARG A 66 6.16 -3.79 2.46
C ARG A 66 4.64 -3.68 2.55
N VAL A 67 4.07 -2.52 2.21
CA VAL A 67 2.61 -2.31 2.22
C VAL A 67 1.92 -3.22 1.20
N MET A 68 2.53 -3.44 0.02
CA MET A 68 2.00 -4.38 -0.97
C MET A 68 1.99 -5.82 -0.46
N HIS A 69 3.04 -6.25 0.25
CA HIS A 69 3.07 -7.56 0.90
C HIS A 69 1.98 -7.70 1.97
N GLU A 70 1.78 -6.66 2.77
CA GLU A 70 0.74 -6.60 3.80
C GLU A 70 -0.65 -6.71 3.18
N PHE A 71 -0.92 -5.94 2.12
CA PHE A 71 -2.17 -5.96 1.38
C PHE A 71 -2.46 -7.35 0.79
N CYS A 72 -1.48 -7.98 0.15
CA CYS A 72 -1.63 -9.34 -0.37
C CYS A 72 -2.02 -10.31 0.76
N PHE A 73 -1.31 -10.28 1.89
CA PHE A 73 -1.63 -11.14 3.03
C PHE A 73 -3.04 -10.88 3.58
N ALA A 74 -3.47 -9.62 3.58
CA ALA A 74 -4.83 -9.23 3.95
C ALA A 74 -5.88 -9.85 3.04
N THR A 75 -5.69 -9.72 1.72
CA THR A 75 -6.63 -10.28 0.75
C THR A 75 -6.74 -11.80 0.84
N TYR A 76 -5.62 -12.50 1.11
CA TYR A 76 -5.64 -13.95 1.30
C TYR A 76 -6.26 -14.40 2.63
N SER A 77 -6.30 -13.51 3.63
CA SER A 77 -6.88 -13.81 4.94
C SER A 77 -8.40 -13.60 4.99
N ILE A 78 -8.99 -12.97 3.97
CA ILE A 78 -10.43 -12.76 3.90
C ILE A 78 -11.08 -14.00 3.29
N GLU A 79 -12.01 -14.60 4.02
CA GLU A 79 -12.85 -15.66 3.47
C GLU A 79 -13.72 -15.07 2.36
N CYS A 80 -13.47 -15.50 1.12
CA CYS A 80 -14.27 -15.05 -0.01
C CYS A 80 -15.67 -15.63 0.13
N SER A 81 -16.66 -14.77 0.37
CA SER A 81 -18.06 -15.21 0.44
C SER A 81 -18.41 -15.95 -0.84
N GLN A 82 -18.93 -17.19 -0.71
CA GLN A 82 -19.37 -17.95 -1.87
C GLN A 82 -20.39 -17.14 -2.66
N VAL A 83 -20.00 -16.71 -3.86
CA VAL A 83 -20.91 -16.04 -4.77
C VAL A 83 -21.90 -17.11 -5.26
N SER A 84 -23.17 -16.99 -4.88
CA SER A 84 -24.19 -17.91 -5.37
C SER A 84 -24.27 -17.84 -6.90
N ARG A 85 -24.49 -18.99 -7.56
CA ARG A 85 -24.61 -19.06 -9.04
C ARG A 85 -25.67 -18.10 -9.58
N GLU A 86 -26.70 -17.82 -8.78
CA GLU A 86 -27.76 -16.85 -9.08
C GLU A 86 -27.20 -15.42 -9.18
N LYS A 87 -26.36 -15.01 -8.23
CA LYS A 87 -25.70 -13.69 -8.24
C LYS A 87 -24.70 -13.54 -9.40
N VAL A 88 -24.03 -14.63 -9.82
CA VAL A 88 -23.14 -14.63 -11.01
C VAL A 88 -23.92 -14.41 -12.31
N ARG A 89 -25.13 -14.98 -12.45
CA ARG A 89 -25.98 -14.73 -13.64
C ARG A 89 -26.48 -13.29 -13.72
N ILE A 90 -26.94 -12.72 -12.61
CA ILE A 90 -27.53 -11.37 -12.60
C ILE A 90 -26.48 -10.31 -12.98
N THR A 91 -25.24 -10.48 -12.52
CA THR A 91 -24.14 -9.54 -12.81
C THR A 91 -23.61 -9.65 -14.25
N SER A 92 -23.75 -10.83 -14.89
CA SER A 92 -23.39 -11.03 -16.31
C SER A 92 -24.52 -10.66 -17.27
N PHE A 93 -25.78 -10.79 -16.86
CA PHE A 93 -26.96 -10.43 -17.67
C PHE A 93 -27.12 -8.89 -17.82
N ASN A 94 -26.83 -8.12 -16.77
CA ASN A 94 -26.90 -6.65 -16.80
C ASN A 94 -25.82 -5.97 -17.67
N ARG A 95 -24.89 -6.74 -18.27
CA ARG A 95 -23.87 -6.21 -19.18
C ARG A 95 -24.18 -6.44 -20.67
N ILE A 96 -25.24 -7.18 -21.00
CA ILE A 96 -25.59 -7.56 -22.39
C ILE A 96 -27.09 -7.36 -22.67
N THR A 97 -27.62 -6.18 -22.37
CA THR A 97 -28.84 -5.72 -23.04
C THR A 97 -28.48 -4.49 -23.87
N PRO A 98 -28.18 -4.63 -25.17
CA PRO A 98 -28.27 -3.49 -26.08
C PRO A 98 -29.74 -3.05 -26.09
N ILE A 99 -29.97 -1.80 -25.72
CA ILE A 99 -31.26 -1.14 -25.80
C ILE A 99 -31.54 -1.05 -27.31
N SER A 100 -32.43 -1.90 -27.81
CA SER A 100 -32.96 -1.84 -29.18
C SER A 100 -34.01 -0.76 -29.30
#